data_AF-A0A1F9FXD1-F1
#
_entry.id   AF-A0A1F9FXD1-F1
#
_cell.length_a   1.000
_cell.length_b   1.000
_cell.length_c   1.000
_cell.angle_alpha   90.00
_cell.angle_beta   90.00
_cell.angle_gamma   90.00
#
_symmetry.space_group_name_H-M   'P 1'
#
loop_
_entity.id
_entity.type
_entity.pdbx_description
1 polymer ?
#
loop_
_entity_poly.entity_id
_entity_poly.type
_entity_poly.pdbx_seq_one_letter_code
_entity_poly.pdbx_strand_id
1 'polypeptide(L)'
;MEARMTTFSEYLEAQAEIMRLRAFGLATEAEEDRFADRLERLWWKLSVEERARVEEFFAEPEMKVPDTVRDVVDLTVPERSSAFPRRRQAAA
;
A
#
# COMPACT_ATOMS: atom_id res chain seq x y z
N MET A 1 24.56 -15.32 15.69
CA MET A 1 23.97 -16.04 14.54
C MET A 1 23.06 -15.04 13.85
N GLU A 2 23.58 -14.28 12.89
CA GLU A 2 22.77 -13.32 12.13
C GLU A 2 21.77 -14.12 11.28
N ALA A 3 20.48 -13.98 11.57
CA ALA A 3 19.44 -14.54 10.73
C ALA A 3 19.56 -13.86 9.36
N ARG A 4 19.96 -14.60 8.32
CA ARG A 4 19.93 -14.09 6.96
C ARG A 4 18.48 -13.73 6.66
N MET A 5 18.21 -12.43 6.50
CA MET A 5 16.92 -11.94 6.08
C MET A 5 16.64 -12.49 4.68
N THR A 6 15.44 -13.01 4.47
CA THR A 6 14.99 -13.49 3.16
C THR A 6 14.39 -12.33 2.36
N THR A 7 14.38 -12.43 1.03
CA THR A 7 13.70 -11.45 0.16
C THR A 7 12.25 -11.23 0.59
N PHE A 8 11.57 -12.28 1.05
CA PHE A 8 10.21 -12.20 1.59
C PHE A 8 10.12 -11.29 2.83
N SER A 9 10.99 -11.48 3.83
CA SER A 9 11.02 -10.62 5.02
C SER A 9 11.35 -9.18 4.66
N GLU A 10 12.32 -8.96 3.77
CA GLU A 10 12.68 -7.61 3.30
C GLU A 10 11.51 -6.91 2.58
N TYR A 11 10.72 -7.65 1.80
CA TYR A 11 9.52 -7.13 1.13
C TYR A 11 8.45 -6.70 2.15
N LEU A 12 8.15 -7.56 3.13
CA LEU A 12 7.15 -7.28 4.16
C LEU A 12 7.56 -6.08 5.03
N GLU A 13 8.84 -5.97 5.38
CA GLU A 13 9.34 -4.82 6.14
C GLU A 13 9.25 -3.53 5.34
N ALA A 14 9.61 -3.53 4.06
CA ALA A 14 9.49 -2.36 3.21
C ALA A 14 8.02 -1.92 3.05
N GLN A 15 7.07 -2.86 2.95
CA GLN A 15 5.64 -2.56 2.95
C GLN A 15 5.18 -1.97 4.29
N ALA A 16 5.55 -2.59 5.41
CA ALA A 16 5.16 -2.12 6.73
C ALA A 16 5.72 -0.72 7.04
N GLU A 17 6.93 -0.43 6.57
CA GLU A 17 7.58 0.87 6.71
C GLU A 17 6.80 1.97 5.98
N ILE A 18 6.46 1.77 4.70
CA ILE A 18 5.71 2.79 3.94
C ILE A 18 4.26 2.94 4.43
N MET A 19 3.59 1.85 4.83
CA MET A 19 2.26 1.94 5.44
C MET A 19 2.30 2.75 6.74
N ARG A 20 3.34 2.58 7.56
CA ARG A 20 3.53 3.36 8.78
C ARG A 20 3.75 4.84 8.48
N LEU A 21 4.64 5.17 7.53
CA LEU A 21 4.88 6.57 7.15
C LEU A 21 3.62 7.26 6.63
N ARG A 22 2.83 6.55 5.81
CA ARG A 22 1.53 7.04 5.32
C ARG A 22 0.52 7.26 6.44
N ALA A 23 0.41 6.32 7.38
CA ALA A 23 -0.51 6.44 8.52
C ALA A 23 -0.22 7.66 9.41
N PHE A 24 1.04 8.07 9.51
CA PHE A 24 1.45 9.26 10.27
C PHE A 24 1.55 10.55 9.43
N GLY A 25 1.23 10.50 8.12
CA GLY A 25 1.37 11.65 7.23
C GLY A 25 2.82 12.12 7.07
N LEU A 26 3.79 11.21 7.25
CA LEU A 26 5.23 11.49 7.17
C LEU A 26 5.84 11.11 5.82
N ALA A 27 5.10 10.38 4.98
CA ALA A 27 5.57 9.98 3.66
C ALA A 27 5.57 11.19 2.71
N THR A 28 6.76 11.60 2.26
CA THR A 28 6.90 12.53 1.13
C THR A 28 6.75 11.78 -0.20
N GLU A 29 6.37 12.48 -1.28
CA GLU A 29 6.28 11.86 -2.63
C GLU A 29 7.60 11.17 -3.04
N ALA A 30 8.74 11.82 -2.78
CA ALA A 30 10.06 11.25 -3.07
C ALA A 30 10.40 10.03 -2.20
N GLU A 31 9.79 9.86 -1.03
CA GLU A 31 9.89 8.61 -0.25
C GLU A 31 8.97 7.55 -0.83
N GLU A 32 7.73 7.89 -1.17
CA GLU A 32 6.80 6.95 -1.79
C GLU A 32 7.36 6.36 -3.08
N ASP A 33 7.96 7.17 -3.95
CA ASP A 33 8.61 6.73 -5.18
C ASP A 33 9.78 5.77 -4.90
N ARG A 34 10.62 6.09 -3.90
CA ARG A 34 11.74 5.23 -3.50
C ARG A 34 11.24 3.89 -2.95
N PHE A 35 10.14 3.88 -2.19
CA PHE A 35 9.52 2.65 -1.72
C PHE A 35 8.88 1.86 -2.86
N ALA A 36 8.20 2.53 -3.81
CA ALA A 36 7.62 1.88 -4.98
C ALA A 36 8.70 1.15 -5.79
N ASP A 37 9.81 1.83 -6.10
CA ASP A 37 10.97 1.23 -6.79
C ASP A 37 11.58 0.06 -6.01
N ARG A 38 11.73 0.21 -4.68
CA ARG A 38 12.29 -0.83 -3.81
C ARG A 38 11.37 -2.06 -3.80
N LEU A 39 10.07 -1.86 -3.63
CA LEU A 39 9.07 -2.92 -3.59
C LEU A 39 8.96 -3.63 -4.93
N GLU A 40 8.99 -2.92 -6.05
CA GLU A 40 9.01 -3.53 -7.38
C GLU A 40 10.24 -4.42 -7.56
N ARG A 41 11.44 -3.94 -7.20
CA ARG A 41 12.66 -4.76 -7.29
C ARG A 41 12.61 -6.00 -6.41
N LEU A 42 12.04 -5.90 -5.21
CA LEU A 42 11.89 -7.03 -4.29
C LEU A 42 10.83 -8.02 -4.81
N TRP A 43 9.71 -7.53 -5.33
CA TRP A 43 8.63 -8.35 -5.89
C TRP A 43 9.15 -9.31 -6.98
N TRP A 44 9.98 -8.80 -7.89
CA TRP A 44 10.56 -9.62 -8.96
C TRP A 44 11.58 -10.65 -8.48
N LYS A 45 12.15 -10.48 -7.28
CA LYS A 45 13.04 -11.45 -6.64
C LYS A 45 12.31 -12.52 -5.82
N LEU A 46 11.04 -12.28 -5.46
CA LEU A 46 10.21 -13.29 -4.80
C LEU A 46 9.95 -14.46 -5.75
N SER A 47 9.97 -15.67 -5.19
CA SER A 47 9.46 -16.87 -5.85
C SER A 47 7.93 -16.79 -6.02
N VAL A 48 7.38 -17.67 -6.87
CA VAL A 48 5.93 -17.76 -7.10
C VAL A 48 5.18 -18.05 -5.79
N GLU A 49 5.71 -18.94 -4.95
CA GLU A 49 5.11 -19.27 -3.64
C GLU A 49 5.14 -18.09 -2.68
N GLU A 50 6.25 -17.34 -2.64
CA GLU A 50 6.36 -16.15 -1.79
C GLU A 50 5.42 -15.04 -2.25
N ARG A 51 5.26 -14.83 -3.57
CA ARG A 51 4.27 -13.88 -4.11
C ARG A 51 2.85 -14.27 -3.72
N ALA A 52 2.50 -15.55 -3.83
CA ALA A 52 1.19 -16.04 -3.40
C ALA A 52 0.95 -15.80 -1.90
N ARG A 53 1.97 -16.00 -1.05
CA ARG A 53 1.88 -15.68 0.39
C ARG A 53 1.73 -14.19 0.66
N VAL A 54 2.43 -13.33 -0.09
CA VAL A 54 2.25 -11.88 0.00
C VAL A 54 0.82 -11.50 -0.39
N GLU A 55 0.33 -12.03 -1.52
CA GLU A 55 -1.04 -11.79 -1.98
C GLU A 55 -2.07 -12.25 -0.93
N GLU A 56 -1.91 -13.44 -0.36
CA GLU A 56 -2.77 -13.95 0.72
C GLU A 56 -2.72 -13.04 1.96
N PHE A 57 -1.51 -12.63 2.39
CA PHE A 57 -1.31 -11.76 3.54
C PHE A 57 -2.00 -10.40 3.41
N PHE A 58 -2.04 -9.83 2.20
CA PHE A 58 -2.70 -8.54 1.93
C PHE A 58 -4.14 -8.68 1.40
N ALA A 59 -4.55 -9.88 0.99
CA ALA A 59 -5.91 -10.18 0.54
C ALA A 59 -6.85 -10.53 1.70
N GLU A 60 -6.34 -10.87 2.89
CA GLU A 60 -7.17 -10.99 4.09
C GLU A 60 -7.88 -9.66 4.33
N PRO A 61 -9.21 -9.57 4.08
CA PRO A 61 -9.94 -8.35 4.31
C PRO A 61 -9.98 -8.14 5.82
N GLU A 62 -9.70 -6.91 6.22
CA GLU A 62 -9.92 -6.40 7.58
C GLU A 62 -11.04 -7.17 8.28
N MET A 63 -10.65 -7.87 9.34
CA MET A 63 -11.48 -8.28 10.46
C MET A 63 -12.82 -7.54 10.43
N LYS A 64 -13.89 -8.23 9.99
CA LYS A 64 -15.24 -7.68 9.79
C LYS A 64 -15.51 -6.55 10.77
N VAL A 65 -15.42 -5.30 10.32
CA VAL A 65 -15.95 -4.17 11.08
C VAL A 65 -17.43 -4.48 11.24
N PRO A 66 -17.95 -4.69 12.46
CA PRO A 66 -19.37 -4.94 12.64
C PRO A 66 -20.14 -3.77 12.01
N ASP A 67 -21.19 -4.08 11.24
CA ASP A 67 -22.03 -3.08 10.55
C ASP A 67 -22.58 -1.98 11.47
N THR A 68 -22.52 -2.16 12.78
CA THR A 68 -22.86 -1.17 13.82
C THR A 68 -21.94 0.06 13.90
N VAL A 69 -20.83 0.13 13.15
CA VAL A 69 -19.95 1.32 13.10
C VAL A 69 -20.00 2.03 11.74
N ARG A 70 -21.05 1.79 10.94
CA ARG A 70 -21.25 2.53 9.68
C ARG A 70 -21.94 3.89 9.85
N ASP A 71 -22.44 4.21 11.04
CA ASP A 71 -23.23 5.41 11.34
C ASP A 71 -22.45 6.57 12.02
N VAL A 72 -21.13 6.47 12.23
CA VAL A 72 -20.38 7.48 13.02
C VAL A 72 -19.34 8.28 12.23
N VAL A 73 -19.24 8.12 10.90
CA VAL A 73 -18.35 8.99 10.09
C VAL A 73 -19.16 9.74 9.04
N ASP A 74 -20.03 10.63 9.50
CA ASP A 74 -20.44 11.81 8.76
C ASP A 74 -19.45 12.95 9.08
N LEU A 75 -18.18 12.76 8.69
CA LEU A 75 -17.19 13.84 8.67
C LEU A 75 -17.21 14.45 7.28
N THR A 76 -18.16 15.37 7.08
CA THR A 76 -18.10 16.50 6.13
C THR A 76 -16.93 16.46 5.15
N VAL A 77 -17.17 15.84 3.98
CA VAL A 77 -16.35 16.07 2.78
C VAL A 77 -16.74 17.45 2.25
N PRO A 78 -15.85 18.45 2.18
CA PRO A 78 -16.12 19.61 1.37
C PRO A 78 -16.12 19.18 -0.10
N GLU A 79 -17.27 19.32 -0.76
CA GLU A 79 -17.39 19.18 -2.20
C GLU A 79 -16.37 20.11 -2.89
N ARG A 80 -15.25 19.53 -3.35
CA ARG A 80 -14.42 19.92 -4.51
C ARG A 80 -12.97 19.46 -4.30
N SER A 81 -12.69 18.20 -4.62
CA SER A 81 -11.36 17.86 -5.15
C SER A 81 -11.46 16.67 -6.08
N SER A 82 -11.81 16.99 -7.33
CA SER A 82 -11.60 16.11 -8.47
C SER A 82 -10.10 15.98 -8.72
N ALA A 83 -9.42 15.10 -7.99
CA ALA A 83 -8.01 14.78 -8.20
C ALA A 83 -7.84 13.35 -8.74
N PHE A 84 -8.61 13.01 -9.79
CA PHE A 84 -8.21 11.98 -10.73
C PHE A 84 -7.84 12.68 -12.04
N PRO A 85 -6.59 12.58 -12.53
CA PRO A 85 -6.28 13.04 -13.87
C PRO A 85 -7.00 12.13 -14.87
N ARG A 86 -8.09 12.65 -15.46
CA ARG A 86 -8.69 12.02 -16.64
C ARG A 86 -7.69 12.11 -17.78
N ARG A 87 -7.36 10.96 -18.39
CA ARG A 87 -6.67 10.89 -19.68
C ARG A 87 -7.35 11.88 -20.64
N ARG A 88 -6.63 12.93 -21.04
CA ARG A 88 -7.06 13.81 -22.12
C ARG A 88 -6.82 13.04 -23.42
N GLN A 89 -7.82 12.29 -23.88
CA GLN A 89 -7.85 11.90 -25.29
C GLN A 89 -8.03 13.19 -26.10
N ALA A 90 -7.02 13.49 -26.91
CA ALA A 90 -7.08 14.51 -27.93
C ALA A 90 -8.00 14.03 -29.07
N ALA A 91 -8.87 14.91 -29.57
CA ALA A 91 -9.46 14.77 -30.90
C ALA A 91 -9.90 16.15 -31.41
N ALA A 92 -9.25 16.53 -32.52
CA ALA A 92 -9.58 17.51 -33.58
C ALA A 92 -10.18 18.88 -33.18
#